data_AF-A0A2H0WUJ2-F1
#
_entry.id   AF-A0A2H0WUJ2-F1
#
_cell.length_a   1.000
_cell.length_b   1.000
_cell.length_c   1.000
_cell.angle_alpha   90.00
_cell.angle_beta   90.00
_cell.angle_gamma   90.00
#
_symmetry.space_group_name_H-M   'P 1'
#
loop_
_entity.id
_entity.type
_entity.pdbx_description
1 polymer ?
#
loop_
_entity_poly.entity_id
_entity_poly.type
_entity_poly.pdbx_seq_one_letter_code
_entity_poly.pdbx_strand_id
1 'polypeptide(L)'
;EDVLLSKNAFSLTDESVLEAITYINIDYAAKEVTVTASTTIQILYDYIQYDVTKAENLDKTNPISTADGATFLFDTDWDLIVTGAGVKVVQTSKKINYQGTGNLTVSSGAFFEDGNGAVWETGGNVYYASHIKHTIKIGVTLIEGAEVAYFVSASTTNQTYDLNRNATTSLTSNASGFVEGYSVWKIGSTDYSSQDLKVREYEYNLVSIPKTLTGAPITEDVLMATDGFIVADEAAASAMTGISVNYTSTTVTITANHNIQDLYDYIKYSVTLAANLDKTQPLTTSDGTAFLFASNWNLIVDNAEVVQTTKQISYTGGSLTVQNGGFFEDKTQAVWETGGNVYYASHIGHTIKDPTETPPEISGAEVAYFDTDGINRTYTLGLATTTSWTSNASGTVEGYAVWKINASSSAAQTLTVRQYGYNLISIPKTLSGAPITEDVLLSKNAFSLTDESVLEAITYINIDYA
;
A
#
# COMPACT_ATOMS: atom_id res chain seq x y z
N GLU A 1 -57.05 -32.52 -39.87
CA GLU A 1 -56.24 -32.64 -38.65
C GLU A 1 -56.17 -31.25 -38.08
N ASP A 2 -56.68 -31.05 -36.86
CA ASP A 2 -56.69 -29.73 -36.23
C ASP A 2 -55.33 -29.53 -35.57
N VAL A 3 -54.57 -28.54 -36.06
CA VAL A 3 -53.30 -28.16 -35.46
C VAL A 3 -53.57 -27.10 -34.40
N LEU A 4 -53.36 -27.45 -33.14
CA LEU A 4 -53.45 -26.51 -32.03
C LEU A 4 -52.17 -25.68 -31.96
N LEU A 5 -52.28 -24.38 -32.23
CA LEU A 5 -51.21 -23.40 -32.02
C LEU A 5 -51.24 -22.91 -30.57
N SER A 6 -50.11 -23.03 -29.87
CA SER A 6 -49.91 -22.37 -28.58
C SER A 6 -49.30 -20.99 -28.79
N LYS A 7 -49.74 -20.00 -27.99
CA LYS A 7 -49.12 -18.68 -27.98
C LYS A 7 -47.75 -18.78 -27.31
N ASN A 8 -46.72 -18.23 -27.96
CA ASN A 8 -45.40 -18.10 -27.34
C ASN A 8 -45.49 -17.11 -26.17
N ALA A 9 -45.30 -17.60 -24.95
CA ALA A 9 -45.39 -16.80 -23.72
C ALA A 9 -44.17 -15.89 -23.50
N PHE A 10 -43.08 -16.10 -24.24
CA PHE A 10 -41.83 -15.34 -24.12
C PHE A 10 -41.71 -14.22 -25.15
N SER A 11 -42.67 -14.12 -26.08
CA SER A 11 -42.74 -12.98 -27.00
C SER A 11 -43.49 -11.83 -26.35
N LEU A 12 -42.80 -10.70 -26.13
CA LEU A 12 -43.27 -9.61 -25.28
C LEU A 12 -43.47 -8.29 -26.03
N THR A 13 -42.83 -8.13 -27.19
CA THR A 13 -42.89 -6.92 -28.00
C THR A 13 -44.08 -6.97 -28.97
N ASP A 14 -44.82 -5.87 -29.07
CA ASP A 14 -45.94 -5.75 -30.00
C ASP A 14 -45.47 -5.84 -31.46
N GLU A 15 -46.22 -6.56 -32.28
CA GLU A 15 -45.93 -6.79 -33.70
C GLU A 15 -45.70 -5.48 -34.49
N SER A 16 -46.50 -4.45 -34.21
CA SER A 16 -46.35 -3.13 -34.85
C SER A 16 -44.99 -2.46 -34.59
N VAL A 17 -44.33 -2.78 -33.48
CA VAL A 17 -42.97 -2.30 -33.18
C VAL A 17 -41.96 -3.11 -33.99
N LEU A 18 -42.15 -4.42 -34.09
CA LEU A 18 -41.27 -5.34 -34.82
C LEU A 18 -41.29 -5.08 -36.32
N GLU A 19 -42.46 -4.76 -36.89
CA GLU A 19 -42.64 -4.36 -38.29
C GLU A 19 -41.79 -3.15 -38.70
N ALA A 20 -41.55 -2.22 -37.75
CA ALA A 20 -40.79 -1.00 -38.00
C ALA A 20 -39.26 -1.19 -37.88
N ILE A 21 -38.79 -2.35 -37.42
CA ILE A 21 -37.36 -2.62 -37.25
C ILE A 21 -36.72 -2.87 -38.61
N THR A 22 -35.76 -2.02 -38.96
CA THR A 22 -34.94 -2.15 -40.18
C THR A 22 -33.47 -2.42 -39.90
N TYR A 23 -33.09 -2.46 -38.62
CA TYR A 23 -31.69 -2.52 -38.18
C TYR A 23 -31.25 -3.91 -37.71
N ILE A 24 -32.17 -4.89 -37.70
CA ILE A 24 -31.88 -6.31 -37.49
C ILE A 24 -32.06 -7.03 -38.82
N ASN A 25 -30.99 -7.60 -39.35
CA ASN A 25 -30.99 -8.38 -40.58
C ASN A 25 -30.69 -9.85 -40.27
N ILE A 26 -31.46 -10.77 -40.86
CA ILE A 26 -31.27 -12.22 -40.70
C ILE A 26 -30.87 -12.79 -42.06
N ASP A 27 -29.65 -13.31 -42.14
CA ASP A 27 -29.19 -14.07 -43.31
C ASP A 27 -29.25 -15.56 -42.99
N TYR A 28 -30.32 -16.21 -43.45
CA TYR A 28 -30.52 -17.64 -43.26
C TYR A 28 -29.54 -18.54 -44.03
N ALA A 29 -28.89 -18.02 -45.08
CA ALA A 29 -27.92 -18.78 -45.84
C ALA A 29 -26.54 -18.75 -45.16
N ALA A 30 -26.14 -17.58 -44.65
CA ALA A 30 -24.92 -17.42 -43.86
C ALA A 30 -25.08 -17.88 -42.40
N LYS A 31 -26.32 -18.02 -41.92
CA LYS A 31 -26.68 -18.22 -40.50
C LYS A 31 -26.22 -17.07 -39.61
N GLU A 32 -26.48 -15.84 -40.04
CA GLU A 32 -26.05 -14.63 -39.33
C GLU A 32 -27.25 -13.76 -38.94
N VAL A 33 -27.23 -13.23 -37.72
CA VAL A 33 -28.11 -12.13 -37.30
C VAL A 33 -27.27 -10.88 -37.08
N THR A 34 -27.48 -9.85 -37.90
CA THR A 34 -26.74 -8.59 -37.82
C THR A 34 -27.59 -7.48 -37.21
N VAL A 35 -27.05 -6.79 -36.20
CA VAL A 35 -27.68 -5.68 -35.49
C VAL A 35 -26.87 -4.39 -35.72
N THR A 36 -27.52 -3.37 -36.27
CA THR A 36 -26.89 -2.10 -36.68
C THR A 36 -27.41 -0.86 -35.94
N ALA A 37 -28.35 -1.03 -35.01
CA ALA A 37 -28.82 0.03 -34.11
C ALA A 37 -29.07 -0.53 -32.71
N SER A 38 -29.01 0.35 -31.71
CA SER A 38 -29.12 -0.04 -30.31
C SER A 38 -30.48 -0.68 -29.98
N THR A 39 -30.45 -1.79 -29.26
CA THR A 39 -31.64 -2.59 -28.94
C THR A 39 -31.41 -3.43 -27.68
N THR A 40 -32.36 -4.29 -27.34
CA THR A 40 -32.26 -5.24 -26.22
C THR A 40 -32.30 -6.68 -26.72
N ILE A 41 -31.88 -7.63 -25.87
CA ILE A 41 -31.95 -9.06 -26.18
C ILE A 41 -33.41 -9.51 -26.35
N GLN A 42 -34.37 -8.94 -25.61
CA GLN A 42 -35.79 -9.22 -25.80
C GLN A 42 -36.27 -8.83 -27.20
N ILE A 43 -35.96 -7.61 -27.65
CA ILE A 43 -36.38 -7.12 -28.96
C ILE A 43 -35.72 -7.94 -30.07
N LEU A 44 -34.44 -8.32 -29.89
CA LEU A 44 -33.74 -9.21 -30.81
C LEU A 44 -34.47 -10.56 -30.95
N TYR A 45 -34.80 -11.20 -29.84
CA TYR A 45 -35.55 -12.46 -29.83
C TYR A 45 -36.91 -12.31 -30.50
N ASP A 46 -37.69 -11.29 -30.12
CA ASP A 46 -39.04 -11.07 -30.63
C ASP A 46 -39.03 -10.80 -32.13
N TYR A 47 -38.07 -10.01 -32.62
CA TYR A 47 -37.91 -9.75 -34.04
C TYR A 47 -37.57 -11.03 -34.82
N ILE A 48 -36.68 -11.88 -34.29
CA ILE A 48 -36.36 -13.16 -34.94
C ILE A 48 -37.60 -14.07 -34.99
N GLN A 49 -38.41 -14.12 -33.92
CA GLN A 49 -39.67 -14.87 -33.94
C GLN A 49 -40.66 -14.30 -34.97
N TYR A 50 -40.73 -12.98 -35.10
CA TYR A 50 -41.57 -12.31 -36.10
C TYR A 50 -41.07 -12.52 -37.53
N ASP A 51 -39.76 -12.55 -37.75
CA ASP A 51 -39.20 -12.69 -39.10
C ASP A 51 -39.44 -14.08 -39.68
N VAL A 52 -39.32 -15.13 -38.85
CA VAL A 52 -39.52 -16.52 -39.30
C VAL A 52 -41.01 -16.85 -39.54
N THR A 53 -41.95 -16.05 -39.04
CA THR A 53 -43.39 -16.23 -39.31
C THR A 53 -43.85 -15.60 -40.62
N LYS A 54 -43.00 -14.80 -41.28
CA LYS A 54 -43.30 -14.23 -42.61
C LYS A 54 -43.47 -15.33 -43.65
N ALA A 55 -44.37 -15.12 -44.60
CA ALA A 55 -44.76 -16.13 -45.59
C ALA A 55 -43.56 -16.65 -46.41
N GLU A 56 -42.62 -15.76 -46.74
CA GLU A 56 -41.38 -16.04 -47.46
C GLU A 56 -40.34 -16.84 -46.66
N ASN A 57 -40.48 -16.88 -45.32
CA ASN A 57 -39.53 -17.50 -44.40
C ASN A 57 -40.07 -18.76 -43.71
N LEU A 58 -41.26 -19.25 -44.08
CA LEU A 58 -41.89 -20.42 -43.47
C LEU A 58 -41.06 -21.70 -43.57
N ASP A 59 -40.15 -21.79 -44.55
CA ASP A 59 -39.25 -22.93 -44.75
C ASP A 59 -37.94 -22.82 -43.94
N LYS A 60 -37.72 -21.69 -43.26
CA LYS A 60 -36.48 -21.41 -42.53
C LYS A 60 -36.53 -21.95 -41.12
N THR A 61 -35.37 -22.33 -40.60
CA THR A 61 -35.23 -22.70 -39.20
C THR A 61 -35.27 -21.46 -38.32
N ASN A 62 -35.82 -21.59 -37.11
CA ASN A 62 -35.82 -20.51 -36.12
C ASN A 62 -34.40 -20.35 -35.55
N PRO A 63 -33.73 -19.21 -35.74
CA PRO A 63 -32.34 -19.01 -35.32
C PRO A 63 -32.11 -19.05 -33.82
N ILE A 64 -33.14 -18.75 -33.02
CA ILE A 64 -32.99 -18.57 -31.58
C ILE A 64 -34.20 -19.15 -30.83
N SER A 65 -33.95 -19.75 -29.69
CA SER A 65 -34.99 -20.32 -28.83
C SER A 65 -34.77 -19.95 -27.37
N THR A 66 -35.82 -20.05 -26.56
CA THR A 66 -35.75 -19.94 -25.11
C THR A 66 -36.82 -20.84 -24.48
N ALA A 67 -36.50 -21.39 -23.30
CA ALA A 67 -37.42 -22.20 -22.51
C ALA A 67 -37.91 -21.48 -21.23
N ASP A 68 -37.25 -20.40 -20.85
CA ASP A 68 -37.43 -19.71 -19.56
C ASP A 68 -37.59 -18.18 -19.69
N GLY A 69 -37.37 -17.62 -20.89
CA GLY A 69 -37.39 -16.18 -21.14
C GLY A 69 -36.17 -15.43 -20.57
N ALA A 70 -35.20 -16.13 -20.00
CA ALA A 70 -33.98 -15.56 -19.42
C ALA A 70 -32.72 -16.03 -20.18
N THR A 71 -32.69 -17.28 -20.61
CA THR A 71 -31.61 -17.89 -21.37
C THR A 71 -32.06 -18.11 -22.81
N PHE A 72 -31.33 -17.51 -23.73
CA PHE A 72 -31.56 -17.60 -25.17
C PHE A 72 -30.46 -18.42 -25.79
N LEU A 73 -30.84 -19.37 -26.64
CA LEU A 73 -29.92 -20.29 -27.28
C LEU A 73 -30.04 -20.13 -28.79
N PHE A 74 -28.97 -19.64 -29.42
CA PHE A 74 -28.85 -19.67 -30.88
C PHE A 74 -28.75 -21.13 -31.35
N ASP A 75 -29.39 -21.41 -32.47
CA ASP A 75 -29.32 -22.70 -33.14
C ASP A 75 -27.88 -22.96 -33.66
N THR A 76 -27.62 -24.19 -34.08
CA THR A 76 -26.27 -24.67 -34.40
C THR A 76 -25.63 -23.84 -35.52
N ASP A 77 -24.44 -23.31 -35.22
CA ASP A 77 -23.61 -22.49 -36.11
C ASP A 77 -24.18 -21.10 -36.47
N TRP A 78 -25.13 -20.58 -35.69
CA TRP A 78 -25.61 -19.22 -35.89
C TRP A 78 -24.75 -18.18 -35.17
N ASP A 79 -24.44 -17.09 -35.88
CA ASP A 79 -23.66 -15.97 -35.37
C ASP A 79 -24.55 -14.77 -35.05
N LEU A 80 -24.21 -14.06 -33.98
CA LEU A 80 -24.74 -12.73 -33.68
C LEU A 80 -23.66 -11.69 -33.98
N ILE A 81 -23.94 -10.80 -34.92
CA ILE A 81 -23.06 -9.70 -35.30
C ILE A 81 -23.66 -8.40 -34.78
N VAL A 82 -22.96 -7.71 -33.88
CA VAL A 82 -23.32 -6.37 -33.40
C VAL A 82 -22.31 -5.39 -33.96
N THR A 83 -22.75 -4.44 -34.79
CA THR A 83 -21.85 -3.57 -35.53
C THR A 83 -22.38 -2.16 -35.67
N GLY A 84 -21.48 -1.18 -35.64
CA GLY A 84 -21.77 0.23 -35.85
C GLY A 84 -21.39 1.11 -34.66
N ALA A 85 -20.94 2.32 -34.96
CA ALA A 85 -20.42 3.23 -33.95
C ALA A 85 -21.53 3.61 -32.95
N GLY A 86 -21.30 3.31 -31.67
CA GLY A 86 -22.27 3.62 -30.60
C GLY A 86 -23.49 2.70 -30.55
N VAL A 87 -23.51 1.62 -31.33
CA VAL A 87 -24.54 0.57 -31.26
C VAL A 87 -24.38 -0.22 -29.97
N LYS A 88 -25.47 -0.35 -29.22
CA LYS A 88 -25.50 -1.06 -27.92
C LYS A 88 -26.59 -2.11 -27.91
N VAL A 89 -26.22 -3.35 -27.61
CA VAL A 89 -27.14 -4.44 -27.28
C VAL A 89 -26.89 -4.84 -25.84
N VAL A 90 -27.72 -4.33 -24.91
CA VAL A 90 -27.47 -4.48 -23.46
C VAL A 90 -28.71 -5.00 -22.76
N GLN A 91 -28.60 -6.17 -22.12
CA GLN A 91 -29.63 -6.67 -21.20
C GLN A 91 -29.05 -7.74 -20.26
N THR A 92 -28.51 -7.29 -19.13
CA THR A 92 -27.83 -8.16 -18.14
C THR A 92 -28.74 -9.16 -17.43
N SER A 93 -30.07 -8.97 -17.49
CA SER A 93 -31.05 -9.92 -16.93
C SER A 93 -31.28 -11.15 -17.83
N LYS A 94 -30.68 -11.18 -19.03
CA LYS A 94 -30.81 -12.25 -20.02
C LYS A 94 -29.44 -12.74 -20.46
N LYS A 95 -29.36 -13.96 -20.98
CA LYS A 95 -28.12 -14.58 -21.45
C LYS A 95 -28.30 -15.10 -22.86
N ILE A 96 -27.30 -14.94 -23.71
CA ILE A 96 -27.23 -15.57 -25.02
C ILE A 96 -26.12 -16.62 -25.01
N ASN A 97 -26.48 -17.84 -25.37
CA ASN A 97 -25.57 -18.96 -25.57
C ASN A 97 -25.57 -19.37 -27.05
N TYR A 98 -24.45 -19.92 -27.50
CA TYR A 98 -24.23 -20.33 -28.88
C TYR A 98 -23.94 -21.84 -28.95
N GLN A 99 -24.24 -22.45 -30.09
CA GLN A 99 -24.04 -23.88 -30.36
C GLN A 99 -23.17 -24.09 -31.59
N GLY A 100 -22.46 -25.22 -31.65
CA GLY A 100 -21.58 -25.56 -32.77
C GLY A 100 -20.44 -24.55 -32.91
N THR A 101 -20.27 -23.98 -34.10
CA THR A 101 -19.29 -22.91 -34.36
C THR A 101 -19.85 -21.50 -34.17
N GLY A 102 -21.12 -21.38 -33.78
CA GLY A 102 -21.80 -20.09 -33.63
C GLY A 102 -21.12 -19.20 -32.59
N ASN A 103 -21.02 -17.90 -32.86
CA ASN A 103 -20.36 -16.96 -31.96
C ASN A 103 -20.97 -15.56 -31.94
N LEU A 104 -20.52 -14.76 -30.97
CA LEU A 104 -20.73 -13.32 -30.94
C LEU A 104 -19.58 -12.62 -31.66
N THR A 105 -19.90 -11.73 -32.59
CA THR A 105 -18.96 -10.79 -33.20
C THR A 105 -19.39 -9.35 -32.88
N VAL A 106 -18.53 -8.61 -32.19
CA VAL A 106 -18.71 -7.17 -31.93
C VAL A 106 -17.69 -6.39 -32.75
N SER A 107 -18.14 -5.38 -33.50
CA SER A 107 -17.26 -4.63 -34.41
C SER A 107 -17.68 -3.17 -34.61
N SER A 108 -16.79 -2.38 -35.22
CA SER A 108 -17.04 -0.99 -35.64
C SER A 108 -17.52 -0.07 -34.52
N GLY A 109 -16.95 -0.19 -33.32
CA GLY A 109 -17.30 0.66 -32.16
C GLY A 109 -18.57 0.26 -31.42
N ALA A 110 -19.06 -0.97 -31.64
CA ALA A 110 -20.25 -1.48 -30.98
C ALA A 110 -19.96 -2.04 -29.57
N PHE A 111 -21.03 -2.22 -28.80
CA PHE A 111 -21.03 -2.77 -27.45
C PHE A 111 -22.15 -3.80 -27.27
N PHE A 112 -21.81 -4.95 -26.72
CA PHE A 112 -22.73 -6.00 -26.32
C PHE A 112 -22.54 -6.32 -24.84
N GLU A 113 -23.64 -6.45 -24.11
CA GLU A 113 -23.60 -6.94 -22.73
C GLU A 113 -24.85 -7.74 -22.38
N ASP A 114 -24.63 -8.94 -21.85
CA ASP A 114 -25.67 -9.82 -21.34
C ASP A 114 -25.27 -10.35 -19.95
N GLY A 115 -26.00 -11.33 -19.42
CA GLY A 115 -25.71 -11.98 -18.15
C GLY A 115 -24.50 -12.92 -18.19
N ASN A 116 -23.85 -13.11 -19.35
CA ASN A 116 -22.60 -13.84 -19.50
C ASN A 116 -21.38 -12.92 -19.55
N GLY A 117 -21.55 -11.63 -19.84
CA GLY A 117 -20.49 -10.63 -19.77
C GLY A 117 -20.62 -9.49 -20.76
N ALA A 118 -19.57 -8.68 -20.83
CA ALA A 118 -19.48 -7.52 -21.70
C ALA A 118 -18.44 -7.75 -22.81
N VAL A 119 -18.76 -7.31 -24.02
CA VAL A 119 -17.86 -7.32 -25.18
C VAL A 119 -17.97 -5.99 -25.93
N TRP A 120 -16.86 -5.33 -26.21
CA TRP A 120 -16.84 -4.13 -27.07
C TRP A 120 -15.68 -4.16 -28.05
N GLU A 121 -15.83 -3.42 -29.15
CA GLU A 121 -14.74 -3.14 -30.06
C GLU A 121 -14.36 -1.67 -29.98
N THR A 122 -13.06 -1.39 -29.87
CA THR A 122 -12.52 -0.03 -30.00
C THR A 122 -11.11 -0.08 -30.56
N GLY A 123 -10.81 0.83 -31.50
CA GLY A 123 -9.48 0.97 -32.08
C GLY A 123 -8.95 -0.27 -32.81
N GLY A 124 -9.83 -1.13 -33.32
CA GLY A 124 -9.49 -2.38 -34.00
C GLY A 124 -9.31 -3.59 -33.08
N ASN A 125 -9.49 -3.42 -31.77
CA ASN A 125 -9.38 -4.50 -30.79
C ASN A 125 -10.73 -4.82 -30.17
N VAL A 126 -11.01 -6.11 -29.98
CA VAL A 126 -12.19 -6.61 -29.27
C VAL A 126 -11.82 -6.94 -27.83
N TYR A 127 -12.54 -6.37 -26.89
CA TYR A 127 -12.34 -6.50 -25.46
C TYR A 127 -13.45 -7.37 -24.88
N TYR A 128 -13.09 -8.31 -24.02
CA TYR A 128 -14.01 -9.16 -23.27
C TYR A 128 -13.83 -8.88 -21.78
N ALA A 129 -14.93 -8.60 -21.09
CA ALA A 129 -14.87 -8.16 -19.70
C ALA A 129 -15.98 -8.77 -18.83
N SER A 130 -15.68 -8.84 -17.53
CA SER A 130 -16.68 -9.03 -16.48
C SER A 130 -17.21 -7.68 -16.03
N HIS A 131 -18.53 -7.52 -15.96
CA HIS A 131 -19.15 -6.40 -15.26
C HIS A 131 -18.97 -6.61 -13.75
N ILE A 132 -18.29 -5.69 -13.08
CA ILE A 132 -17.99 -5.77 -11.65
C ILE A 132 -18.91 -4.84 -10.84
N LYS A 133 -19.43 -5.36 -9.73
CA LYS A 133 -20.23 -4.64 -8.74
C LYS A 133 -19.74 -5.04 -7.35
N HIS A 134 -19.09 -4.11 -6.66
CA HIS A 134 -18.54 -4.36 -5.34
C HIS A 134 -19.20 -3.48 -4.30
N THR A 135 -19.44 -4.04 -3.12
CA THR A 135 -19.76 -3.25 -1.92
C THR A 135 -18.61 -3.36 -0.93
N ILE A 136 -17.91 -2.25 -0.69
CA ILE A 136 -16.76 -2.17 0.21
C ILE A 136 -17.25 -1.83 1.61
N LYS A 137 -16.90 -2.67 2.59
CA LYS A 137 -17.42 -2.52 3.96
C LYS A 137 -16.53 -3.11 5.04
N ILE A 138 -16.77 -2.67 6.27
CA ILE A 138 -16.28 -3.31 7.50
C ILE A 138 -17.48 -3.76 8.34
N GLY A 139 -17.65 -5.07 8.50
CA GLY A 139 -18.86 -5.62 9.10
C GLY A 139 -20.11 -5.17 8.34
N VAL A 140 -20.89 -4.28 8.95
CA VAL A 140 -22.11 -3.67 8.35
C VAL A 140 -21.91 -2.22 7.88
N THR A 141 -20.77 -1.61 8.18
CA THR A 141 -20.47 -0.20 7.85
C THR A 141 -19.89 -0.12 6.44
N LEU A 142 -20.50 0.70 5.59
CA LEU A 142 -20.06 0.94 4.22
C LEU A 142 -18.88 1.93 4.20
N ILE A 143 -17.92 1.70 3.31
CA ILE A 143 -16.69 2.49 3.21
C ILE A 143 -16.72 3.34 1.94
N GLU A 144 -16.79 4.65 2.09
CA GLU A 144 -16.63 5.64 1.01
C GLU A 144 -15.14 5.90 0.73
N GLY A 145 -14.80 6.25 -0.51
CA GLY A 145 -13.44 6.66 -0.87
C GLY A 145 -12.45 5.51 -1.09
N ALA A 146 -12.87 4.26 -0.93
CA ALA A 146 -12.00 3.11 -1.18
C ALA A 146 -11.72 2.98 -2.68
N GLU A 147 -10.44 2.90 -3.02
CA GLU A 147 -9.96 2.68 -4.37
C GLU A 147 -9.94 1.19 -4.71
N VAL A 148 -10.50 0.84 -5.87
CA VAL A 148 -10.69 -0.53 -6.33
C VAL A 148 -10.13 -0.69 -7.75
N ALA A 149 -9.27 -1.68 -7.95
CA ALA A 149 -8.76 -2.01 -9.27
C ALA A 149 -8.41 -3.49 -9.40
N TYR A 150 -8.40 -3.97 -10.63
CA TYR A 150 -7.97 -5.30 -11.02
C TYR A 150 -6.64 -5.25 -11.77
N PHE A 151 -5.66 -5.98 -11.26
CA PHE A 151 -4.34 -6.10 -11.89
C PHE A 151 -4.09 -7.52 -12.34
N VAL A 152 -3.45 -7.71 -13.49
CA VAL A 152 -2.98 -9.04 -13.91
C VAL A 152 -2.05 -9.61 -12.84
N SER A 153 -2.30 -10.86 -12.41
CA SER A 153 -1.55 -11.47 -11.32
C SER A 153 -0.05 -11.48 -11.59
N ALA A 154 0.76 -11.15 -10.59
CA ALA A 154 2.22 -11.01 -10.69
C ALA A 154 2.69 -9.97 -11.73
N SER A 155 1.83 -9.02 -12.11
CA SER A 155 2.13 -7.90 -13.00
C SER A 155 1.60 -6.58 -12.42
N THR A 156 1.99 -5.47 -13.04
CA THR A 156 1.45 -4.12 -12.77
C THR A 156 0.42 -3.69 -13.82
N THR A 157 0.08 -4.57 -14.78
CA THR A 157 -0.93 -4.28 -15.81
C THR A 157 -2.32 -4.17 -15.19
N ASN A 158 -2.89 -2.97 -15.19
CA ASN A 158 -4.27 -2.71 -14.77
C ASN A 158 -5.26 -3.04 -15.89
N GLN A 159 -6.34 -3.74 -15.56
CA GLN A 159 -7.43 -4.11 -16.48
C GLN A 159 -8.79 -3.53 -16.07
N THR A 160 -8.78 -2.44 -15.31
CA THR A 160 -9.99 -1.78 -14.80
C THR A 160 -10.49 -0.72 -15.77
N TYR A 161 -11.79 -0.74 -16.04
CA TYR A 161 -12.47 0.20 -16.94
C TYR A 161 -13.72 0.77 -16.27
N ASP A 162 -14.02 2.04 -16.55
CA ASP A 162 -15.24 2.69 -16.12
C ASP A 162 -16.48 2.20 -16.92
N LEU A 163 -17.68 2.63 -16.53
CA LEU A 163 -18.92 2.31 -17.26
C LEU A 163 -18.98 2.86 -18.70
N ASN A 164 -18.10 3.82 -19.03
CA ASN A 164 -17.93 4.34 -20.38
C ASN A 164 -16.89 3.56 -21.19
N ARG A 165 -16.31 2.50 -20.62
CA ARG A 165 -15.25 1.64 -21.20
C ARG A 165 -13.93 2.38 -21.42
N ASN A 166 -13.68 3.43 -20.64
CA ASN A 166 -12.36 4.07 -20.58
C ASN A 166 -11.49 3.33 -19.57
N ALA A 167 -10.23 3.12 -19.90
CA ALA A 167 -9.26 2.62 -18.92
C ALA A 167 -9.11 3.64 -17.79
N THR A 168 -9.13 3.15 -16.55
CA THR A 168 -8.98 3.99 -15.34
C THR A 168 -7.87 3.44 -14.46
N THR A 169 -7.26 4.31 -13.63
CA THR A 169 -6.31 3.88 -12.60
C THR A 169 -7.01 3.04 -11.53
N SER A 170 -8.25 3.39 -11.22
CA SER A 170 -9.07 2.74 -10.20
C SER A 170 -10.52 3.23 -10.29
N LEU A 171 -11.40 2.55 -9.55
CA LEU A 171 -12.76 2.97 -9.29
C LEU A 171 -12.88 3.31 -7.80
N THR A 172 -13.48 4.44 -7.48
CA THR A 172 -13.64 4.90 -6.09
C THR A 172 -15.04 4.55 -5.58
N SER A 173 -15.14 4.00 -4.37
CA SER A 173 -16.43 3.73 -3.74
C SER A 173 -17.16 5.01 -3.35
N ASN A 174 -18.47 5.04 -3.59
CA ASN A 174 -19.33 6.16 -3.16
C ASN A 174 -19.75 6.04 -1.68
N ALA A 175 -20.56 6.98 -1.19
CA ALA A 175 -21.12 6.98 0.18
C ALA A 175 -21.86 5.69 0.60
N SER A 176 -22.30 4.86 -0.37
CA SER A 176 -22.91 3.55 -0.11
C SER A 176 -21.89 2.41 -0.18
N GLY A 177 -20.60 2.71 -0.19
CA GLY A 177 -19.52 1.75 -0.41
C GLY A 177 -19.55 1.05 -1.76
N PHE A 178 -20.34 1.55 -2.71
CA PHE A 178 -20.59 0.85 -3.97
C PHE A 178 -19.61 1.27 -5.06
N VAL A 179 -19.10 0.29 -5.80
CA VAL A 179 -18.24 0.44 -6.97
C VAL A 179 -18.81 -0.37 -8.13
N GLU A 180 -18.83 0.23 -9.33
CA GLU A 180 -19.30 -0.42 -10.55
C GLU A 180 -18.39 -0.06 -11.74
N GLY A 181 -18.13 -1.04 -12.60
CA GLY A 181 -17.30 -0.88 -13.79
C GLY A 181 -17.07 -2.21 -14.49
N TYR A 182 -15.96 -2.33 -15.20
CA TYR A 182 -15.57 -3.56 -15.88
C TYR A 182 -14.14 -3.96 -15.53
N SER A 183 -13.91 -5.27 -15.50
CA SER A 183 -12.55 -5.83 -15.57
C SER A 183 -12.37 -6.66 -16.84
N VAL A 184 -11.41 -6.24 -17.68
CA VAL A 184 -11.11 -6.90 -18.96
C VAL A 184 -10.26 -8.13 -18.72
N TRP A 185 -10.72 -9.27 -19.19
CA TRP A 185 -10.01 -10.54 -19.05
C TRP A 185 -9.41 -11.03 -20.37
N LYS A 186 -9.77 -10.43 -21.52
CA LYS A 186 -9.19 -10.76 -22.81
C LYS A 186 -9.28 -9.60 -23.80
N ILE A 187 -8.22 -9.39 -24.58
CA ILE A 187 -8.17 -8.39 -25.67
C ILE A 187 -7.67 -9.09 -26.92
N GLY A 188 -8.49 -9.13 -27.97
CA GLY A 188 -8.21 -9.91 -29.18
C GLY A 188 -7.98 -11.38 -28.82
N SER A 189 -6.75 -11.87 -29.02
CA SER A 189 -6.32 -13.21 -28.63
C SER A 189 -5.52 -13.27 -27.32
N THR A 190 -5.18 -12.13 -26.72
CA THR A 190 -4.39 -12.06 -25.49
C THR A 190 -5.26 -12.26 -24.26
N ASP A 191 -4.87 -13.21 -23.42
CA ASP A 191 -5.57 -13.57 -22.19
C ASP A 191 -4.99 -12.86 -20.96
N TYR A 192 -5.88 -12.39 -20.10
CA TYR A 192 -5.63 -11.69 -18.85
C TYR A 192 -6.53 -12.25 -17.73
N SER A 193 -7.04 -13.47 -17.83
CA SER A 193 -8.05 -13.99 -16.91
C SER A 193 -7.58 -14.11 -15.45
N SER A 194 -6.27 -14.32 -15.20
CA SER A 194 -5.71 -14.36 -13.84
C SER A 194 -5.38 -12.95 -13.36
N GLN A 195 -6.12 -12.48 -12.36
CA GLN A 195 -5.99 -11.12 -11.83
C GLN A 195 -6.06 -11.09 -10.30
N ASP A 196 -5.60 -10.01 -9.70
CA ASP A 196 -5.79 -9.69 -8.30
C ASP A 196 -6.70 -8.46 -8.19
N LEU A 197 -7.83 -8.63 -7.49
CA LEU A 197 -8.65 -7.51 -7.02
C LEU A 197 -7.92 -6.84 -5.86
N LYS A 198 -7.55 -5.58 -6.04
CA LYS A 198 -6.92 -4.75 -5.02
C LYS A 198 -7.91 -3.69 -4.54
N VAL A 199 -8.12 -3.65 -3.23
CA VAL A 199 -8.92 -2.62 -2.56
C VAL A 199 -8.06 -1.93 -1.51
N ARG A 200 -8.05 -0.60 -1.54
CA ARG A 200 -7.19 0.26 -0.72
C ARG A 200 -8.00 1.43 -0.18
N GLU A 201 -7.88 1.68 1.11
CA GLU A 201 -8.42 2.85 1.80
C GLU A 201 -7.47 3.07 2.99
N TYR A 202 -7.19 4.33 3.33
CA TYR A 202 -6.15 4.72 4.28
C TYR A 202 -6.30 4.03 5.63
N GLU A 203 -7.48 4.07 6.24
CA GLU A 203 -7.73 3.62 7.62
C GLU A 203 -7.79 2.09 7.77
N TYR A 204 -7.66 1.35 6.67
CA TYR A 204 -7.88 -0.10 6.62
C TYR A 204 -6.67 -0.87 6.12
N ASN A 205 -6.60 -2.15 6.51
CA ASN A 205 -5.64 -3.11 5.98
C ASN A 205 -5.81 -3.27 4.47
N LEU A 206 -4.68 -3.41 3.78
CA LEU A 206 -4.67 -3.51 2.33
C LEU A 206 -5.20 -4.88 1.89
N VAL A 207 -6.18 -4.91 0.98
CA VAL A 207 -6.85 -6.15 0.54
C VAL A 207 -6.39 -6.57 -0.86
N SER A 208 -5.89 -7.79 -1.02
CA SER A 208 -5.56 -8.38 -2.33
C SER A 208 -6.22 -9.75 -2.45
N ILE A 209 -7.13 -9.91 -3.41
CA ILE A 209 -7.91 -11.13 -3.60
C ILE A 209 -7.64 -11.68 -5.00
N PRO A 210 -7.03 -12.87 -5.15
CA PRO A 210 -6.88 -13.51 -6.45
C PRO A 210 -8.24 -13.83 -7.09
N LYS A 211 -8.36 -13.61 -8.39
CA LYS A 211 -9.57 -13.79 -9.21
C LYS A 211 -9.21 -14.46 -10.54
N THR A 212 -10.07 -15.37 -10.96
CA THR A 212 -10.06 -15.92 -12.31
C THR A 212 -11.31 -15.44 -13.03
N LEU A 213 -11.15 -14.59 -14.03
CA LEU A 213 -12.24 -13.98 -14.77
C LEU A 213 -12.61 -14.81 -16.01
N THR A 214 -13.90 -14.89 -16.31
CA THR A 214 -14.44 -15.65 -17.45
C THR A 214 -15.42 -14.83 -18.30
N GLY A 215 -15.63 -13.56 -17.96
CA GLY A 215 -16.66 -12.70 -18.54
C GLY A 215 -17.93 -12.62 -17.70
N ALA A 216 -18.21 -13.65 -16.89
CA ALA A 216 -19.38 -13.63 -16.02
C ALA A 216 -19.38 -12.38 -15.11
N PRO A 217 -20.53 -11.70 -14.93
CA PRO A 217 -20.65 -10.59 -13.99
C PRO A 217 -20.27 -11.00 -12.57
N ILE A 218 -19.61 -10.10 -11.85
CA ILE A 218 -19.19 -10.28 -10.47
C ILE A 218 -19.99 -9.31 -9.61
N THR A 219 -20.69 -9.84 -8.61
CA THR A 219 -21.37 -9.05 -7.60
C THR A 219 -21.04 -9.63 -6.24
N GLU A 220 -20.26 -8.91 -5.44
CA GLU A 220 -19.80 -9.38 -4.14
C GLU A 220 -19.53 -8.25 -3.15
N ASP A 221 -19.46 -8.63 -1.88
CA ASP A 221 -18.96 -7.77 -0.81
C ASP A 221 -17.45 -7.95 -0.68
N VAL A 222 -16.73 -6.83 -0.50
CA VAL A 222 -15.32 -6.86 -0.09
C VAL A 222 -15.23 -6.38 1.34
N LEU A 223 -14.83 -7.30 2.23
CA LEU A 223 -14.66 -7.01 3.65
C LEU A 223 -13.25 -6.49 3.91
N MET A 224 -13.16 -5.29 4.48
CA MET A 224 -11.92 -4.71 4.99
C MET A 224 -11.83 -4.87 6.51
N ALA A 225 -10.63 -4.67 7.06
CA ALA A 225 -10.38 -4.63 8.49
C ALA A 225 -9.60 -3.35 8.81
N THR A 226 -9.89 -2.69 9.92
CA THR A 226 -9.16 -1.49 10.34
C THR A 226 -7.68 -1.78 10.53
N ASP A 227 -6.85 -0.82 10.15
CA ASP A 227 -5.43 -0.84 10.48
C ASP A 227 -5.22 -0.13 11.83
N GLY A 228 -5.03 -0.93 12.90
CA GLY A 228 -4.95 -0.41 14.27
C GLY A 228 -3.65 0.32 14.62
N PHE A 229 -2.71 0.43 13.68
CA PHE A 229 -1.41 1.07 13.90
C PHE A 229 -1.30 2.47 13.30
N ILE A 230 -2.32 2.90 12.56
CA ILE A 230 -2.42 4.26 12.05
C ILE A 230 -2.75 5.21 13.21
N VAL A 231 -2.09 6.36 13.24
CA VAL A 231 -2.29 7.38 14.29
C VAL A 231 -2.81 8.69 13.71
N ALA A 232 -2.27 9.14 12.59
CA ALA A 232 -2.81 10.28 11.85
C ALA A 232 -4.13 9.93 11.15
N ASP A 233 -5.00 10.91 10.95
CA ASP A 233 -6.11 10.77 10.00
C ASP A 233 -5.61 10.97 8.56
N GLU A 234 -6.44 10.60 7.58
CA GLU A 234 -6.05 10.67 6.16
C GLU A 234 -5.66 12.09 5.74
N ALA A 235 -6.38 13.09 6.24
CA ALA A 235 -6.12 14.49 5.93
C ALA A 235 -4.74 14.93 6.45
N ALA A 236 -4.40 14.58 7.69
CA ALA A 236 -3.10 14.87 8.29
C ALA A 236 -1.97 14.12 7.56
N ALA A 237 -2.15 12.85 7.24
CA ALA A 237 -1.17 12.06 6.47
C ALA A 237 -0.93 12.67 5.08
N SER A 238 -2.00 13.07 4.38
CA SER A 238 -1.91 13.72 3.06
C SER A 238 -1.18 15.06 3.08
N ALA A 239 -1.21 15.75 4.22
CA ALA A 239 -0.58 17.05 4.40
C ALA A 239 0.90 16.96 4.82
N MET A 240 1.41 15.77 5.15
CA MET A 240 2.81 15.60 5.54
C MET A 240 3.74 15.93 4.36
N THR A 241 4.67 16.85 4.59
CA THR A 241 5.67 17.26 3.61
C THR A 241 7.06 16.74 3.97
N GLY A 242 7.94 16.57 2.99
CA GLY A 242 9.31 16.15 3.24
C GLY A 242 9.47 14.64 3.44
N ILE A 243 8.45 13.84 3.12
CA ILE A 243 8.54 12.38 2.97
C ILE A 243 8.23 12.06 1.51
N SER A 244 9.12 11.34 0.84
CA SER A 244 8.90 10.89 -0.54
C SER A 244 9.12 9.38 -0.65
N VAL A 245 8.21 8.71 -1.35
CA VAL A 245 8.26 7.25 -1.59
C VAL A 245 8.51 7.01 -3.07
N ASN A 246 9.68 6.51 -3.41
CA ASN A 246 10.03 6.14 -4.77
C ASN A 246 9.92 4.63 -4.95
N TYR A 247 8.83 4.18 -5.55
CA TYR A 247 8.58 2.76 -5.81
C TYR A 247 9.49 2.16 -6.90
N THR A 248 10.09 2.98 -7.77
CA THR A 248 11.00 2.53 -8.83
C THR A 248 12.39 2.24 -8.26
N SER A 249 12.93 3.15 -7.44
CA SER A 249 14.23 2.96 -6.79
C SER A 249 14.14 2.27 -5.42
N THR A 250 12.93 1.85 -5.01
CA THR A 250 12.64 1.25 -3.70
C THR A 250 13.27 2.04 -2.55
N THR A 251 12.98 3.33 -2.48
CA THR A 251 13.61 4.25 -1.52
C THR A 251 12.57 5.18 -0.90
N VAL A 252 12.65 5.37 0.41
CA VAL A 252 11.96 6.44 1.12
C VAL A 252 12.99 7.51 1.49
N THR A 253 12.72 8.77 1.13
CA THR A 253 13.62 9.90 1.43
C THR A 253 12.91 10.92 2.29
N ILE A 254 13.59 11.33 3.37
CA ILE A 254 13.11 12.27 4.38
C ILE A 254 13.95 13.55 4.31
N THR A 255 13.30 14.70 4.11
CA THR A 255 13.91 16.03 3.99
C THR A 255 13.33 17.08 4.92
N ALA A 256 12.42 16.67 5.82
CA ALA A 256 11.90 17.46 6.92
C ALA A 256 11.83 16.59 8.18
N ASN A 257 11.84 17.20 9.35
CA ASN A 257 11.84 16.45 10.61
C ASN A 257 10.51 15.70 10.79
N HIS A 258 10.62 14.42 11.14
CA HIS A 258 9.51 13.48 11.34
C HIS A 258 9.86 12.48 12.44
N ASN A 259 8.88 11.67 12.83
CA ASN A 259 9.12 10.48 13.65
C ASN A 259 8.72 9.20 12.90
N ILE A 260 9.05 8.03 13.44
CA ILE A 260 8.80 6.73 12.78
C ILE A 260 7.29 6.48 12.52
N GLN A 261 6.39 7.02 13.36
CA GLN A 261 4.95 6.94 13.12
C GLN A 261 4.54 7.75 11.90
N ASP A 262 5.04 8.99 11.75
CA ASP A 262 4.73 9.84 10.60
C ASP A 262 5.13 9.15 9.29
N LEU A 263 6.30 8.48 9.28
CA LEU A 263 6.74 7.67 8.15
C LEU A 263 5.75 6.54 7.83
N TYR A 264 5.29 5.80 8.83
CA TYR A 264 4.32 4.72 8.62
C TYR A 264 2.99 5.25 8.08
N ASP A 265 2.45 6.30 8.69
CA ASP A 265 1.18 6.92 8.30
C ASP A 265 1.27 7.48 6.88
N TYR A 266 2.33 8.20 6.53
CA TYR A 266 2.49 8.73 5.17
C TYR A 266 2.70 7.63 4.13
N ILE A 267 3.51 6.60 4.44
CA ILE A 267 3.76 5.49 3.53
C ILE A 267 2.46 4.71 3.27
N LYS A 268 1.61 4.57 4.30
CA LYS A 268 0.28 3.98 4.18
C LYS A 268 -0.60 4.81 3.25
N TYR A 269 -0.68 6.11 3.45
CA TYR A 269 -1.41 7.03 2.56
C TYR A 269 -0.90 6.95 1.11
N SER A 270 0.43 6.96 0.91
CA SER A 270 1.02 6.92 -0.42
C SER A 270 0.62 5.67 -1.22
N VAL A 271 0.53 4.50 -0.57
CA VAL A 271 0.15 3.24 -1.24
C VAL A 271 -1.37 3.09 -1.45
N THR A 272 -2.20 3.93 -0.83
CA THR A 272 -3.66 3.93 -1.06
C THR A 272 -4.09 4.85 -2.20
N LEU A 273 -3.22 5.75 -2.66
CA LEU A 273 -3.48 6.58 -3.83
C LEU A 273 -3.78 5.75 -5.08
N ALA A 274 -4.74 6.20 -5.89
CA ALA A 274 -5.16 5.63 -7.17
C ALA A 274 -3.99 5.18 -8.08
N ALA A 275 -2.93 6.00 -8.15
CA ALA A 275 -1.76 5.74 -8.97
C ALA A 275 -0.83 4.63 -8.44
N ASN A 276 -0.96 4.25 -7.17
CA ASN A 276 -0.04 3.34 -6.46
C ASN A 276 -0.71 2.03 -5.99
N LEU A 277 -1.95 1.74 -6.39
CA LEU A 277 -2.62 0.49 -5.98
C LEU A 277 -1.86 -0.78 -6.37
N ASP A 278 -1.07 -0.73 -7.45
CA ASP A 278 -0.24 -1.85 -7.88
C ASP A 278 0.93 -2.12 -6.92
N LYS A 279 1.31 -1.14 -6.10
CA LYS A 279 2.49 -1.20 -5.23
C LYS A 279 2.22 -1.95 -3.94
N THR A 280 3.29 -2.50 -3.39
CA THR A 280 3.33 -3.09 -2.05
C THR A 280 3.65 -2.00 -1.03
N GLN A 281 3.06 -2.08 0.16
CA GLN A 281 3.40 -1.18 1.27
C GLN A 281 4.87 -1.37 1.68
N PRO A 282 5.71 -0.33 1.59
CA PRO A 282 7.13 -0.40 1.91
C PRO A 282 7.44 -0.67 3.38
N LEU A 283 6.66 -0.14 4.31
CA LEU A 283 6.92 -0.21 5.74
C LEU A 283 5.71 -0.82 6.45
N THR A 284 5.91 -1.95 7.13
CA THR A 284 4.85 -2.67 7.84
C THR A 284 5.18 -2.85 9.31
N THR A 285 4.17 -3.09 10.13
CA THR A 285 4.30 -3.45 11.55
C THR A 285 3.20 -4.43 11.94
N SER A 286 3.47 -5.24 12.97
CA SER A 286 2.48 -6.14 13.58
C SER A 286 2.18 -5.80 15.04
N ASP A 287 2.87 -4.82 15.62
CA ASP A 287 2.77 -4.47 17.04
C ASP A 287 2.81 -2.96 17.32
N GLY A 288 2.99 -2.11 16.30
CA GLY A 288 3.06 -0.65 16.43
C GLY A 288 4.38 -0.12 17.01
N THR A 289 5.36 -1.01 17.26
CA THR A 289 6.67 -0.68 17.86
C THR A 289 7.86 -1.15 17.01
N ALA A 290 7.74 -2.30 16.35
CA ALA A 290 8.72 -2.84 15.42
C ALA A 290 8.21 -2.66 13.99
N PHE A 291 8.94 -1.87 13.21
CA PHE A 291 8.64 -1.59 11.81
C PHE A 291 9.66 -2.28 10.92
N LEU A 292 9.18 -2.86 9.84
CA LEU A 292 10.01 -3.60 8.90
C LEU A 292 9.85 -3.00 7.51
N PHE A 293 10.95 -2.51 6.95
CA PHE A 293 10.99 -2.22 5.53
C PHE A 293 10.95 -3.52 4.72
N ALA A 294 10.13 -3.52 3.68
CA ALA A 294 10.06 -4.58 2.68
C ALA A 294 11.44 -4.80 2.04
N SER A 295 11.65 -6.00 1.50
CA SER A 295 12.96 -6.39 0.98
C SER A 295 13.53 -5.38 -0.03
N ASN A 296 14.80 -5.03 0.16
CA ASN A 296 15.58 -4.08 -0.65
C ASN A 296 15.13 -2.60 -0.57
N TRP A 297 14.19 -2.27 0.31
CA TRP A 297 13.83 -0.86 0.54
C TRP A 297 14.85 -0.14 1.39
N ASN A 298 15.23 1.06 0.95
CA ASN A 298 16.16 1.93 1.67
C ASN A 298 15.44 3.11 2.32
N LEU A 299 15.97 3.56 3.46
CA LEU A 299 15.60 4.84 4.08
C LEU A 299 16.78 5.81 3.93
N ILE A 300 16.50 7.01 3.41
CA ILE A 300 17.44 8.11 3.34
C ILE A 300 16.92 9.24 4.23
N VAL A 301 17.74 9.65 5.21
CA VAL A 301 17.50 10.85 6.02
C VAL A 301 18.48 11.92 5.54
N ASP A 302 17.96 12.98 4.91
CA ASP A 302 18.72 13.99 4.19
C ASP A 302 18.41 15.39 4.74
N ASN A 303 19.35 15.96 5.48
CA ASN A 303 19.18 17.27 6.14
C ASN A 303 17.88 17.36 6.96
N ALA A 304 17.56 16.30 7.68
CA ALA A 304 16.34 16.14 8.46
C ALA A 304 16.59 15.25 9.68
N GLU A 305 15.65 15.27 10.62
CA GLU A 305 15.67 14.42 11.81
C GLU A 305 14.55 13.38 11.75
N VAL A 306 14.87 12.11 12.03
CA VAL A 306 13.90 11.04 12.27
C VAL A 306 14.17 10.43 13.63
N VAL A 307 13.39 10.81 14.64
CA VAL A 307 13.67 10.44 16.05
C VAL A 307 12.45 9.76 16.67
N GLN A 308 12.61 8.51 17.12
CA GLN A 308 11.60 7.83 17.94
C GLN A 308 12.22 6.68 18.75
N THR A 309 12.63 6.94 19.99
CA THR A 309 13.35 5.98 20.85
C THR A 309 12.51 4.80 21.37
N THR A 310 11.18 4.88 21.23
CA THR A 310 10.25 3.82 21.64
C THR A 310 9.95 2.80 20.55
N LYS A 311 10.32 3.09 19.29
CA LYS A 311 10.06 2.25 18.12
C LYS A 311 11.37 1.90 17.42
N GLN A 312 11.36 0.88 16.58
CA GLN A 312 12.52 0.47 15.80
C GLN A 312 12.17 0.30 14.33
N ILE A 313 13.11 0.60 13.43
CA ILE A 313 13.04 0.25 12.01
C ILE A 313 14.09 -0.82 11.72
N SER A 314 13.64 -1.92 11.11
CA SER A 314 14.48 -3.00 10.60
C SER A 314 14.43 -3.07 9.08
N TYR A 315 15.49 -3.62 8.49
CA TYR A 315 15.66 -3.73 7.04
C TYR A 315 15.95 -5.17 6.64
N THR A 316 15.41 -5.59 5.50
CA THR A 316 15.77 -6.86 4.84
C THR A 316 16.41 -6.56 3.50
N GLY A 317 17.73 -6.74 3.35
CA GLY A 317 18.45 -6.46 2.09
C GLY A 317 18.57 -4.97 1.70
N GLY A 318 17.80 -4.09 2.33
CA GLY A 318 17.95 -2.64 2.24
C GLY A 318 18.80 -2.05 3.36
N SER A 319 18.86 -0.72 3.43
CA SER A 319 19.73 0.00 4.38
C SER A 319 19.21 1.39 4.78
N LEU A 320 19.75 1.90 5.89
CA LEU A 320 19.66 3.31 6.29
C LEU A 320 20.85 4.08 5.71
N THR A 321 20.58 5.23 5.12
CA THR A 321 21.57 6.26 4.76
C THR A 321 21.22 7.56 5.48
N VAL A 322 22.20 8.17 6.14
CA VAL A 322 22.06 9.48 6.77
C VAL A 322 23.08 10.42 6.11
N GLN A 323 22.61 11.57 5.63
CA GLN A 323 23.42 12.48 4.81
C GLN A 323 23.04 13.96 5.00
N ASN A 324 23.94 14.84 4.57
CA ASN A 324 23.79 16.30 4.55
C ASN A 324 23.29 16.89 5.87
N GLY A 325 23.86 16.47 7.01
CA GLY A 325 23.42 16.94 8.33
C GLY A 325 22.22 16.18 8.91
N GLY A 326 21.80 15.08 8.30
CA GLY A 326 20.69 14.28 8.79
C GLY A 326 20.98 13.60 10.14
N PHE A 327 19.91 13.29 10.87
CA PHE A 327 19.96 12.54 12.13
C PHE A 327 18.83 11.50 12.18
N PHE A 328 19.17 10.28 12.52
CA PHE A 328 18.25 9.17 12.73
C PHE A 328 18.47 8.58 14.11
N GLU A 329 17.39 8.42 14.87
CA GLU A 329 17.41 7.69 16.13
C GLU A 329 16.15 6.84 16.30
N ASP A 330 16.37 5.57 16.62
CA ASP A 330 15.34 4.64 17.01
C ASP A 330 15.75 3.88 18.28
N LYS A 331 14.93 2.93 18.72
CA LYS A 331 15.19 2.08 19.89
C LYS A 331 16.49 1.27 19.80
N THR A 332 17.09 1.14 18.63
CA THR A 332 18.25 0.27 18.39
C THR A 332 19.54 1.01 18.11
N GLN A 333 19.48 2.25 17.62
CA GLN A 333 20.67 3.03 17.28
C GLN A 333 20.40 4.52 17.12
N ALA A 334 21.46 5.32 17.29
CA ALA A 334 21.53 6.71 16.86
C ALA A 334 22.59 6.86 15.74
N VAL A 335 22.26 7.57 14.67
CA VAL A 335 23.13 7.78 13.50
C VAL A 335 22.98 9.22 13.00
N TRP A 336 24.08 9.96 12.84
CA TRP A 336 24.05 11.29 12.23
C TRP A 336 25.19 11.47 11.22
N GLU A 337 25.03 12.43 10.32
CA GLU A 337 26.09 12.86 9.42
C GLU A 337 26.51 14.29 9.75
N THR A 338 27.82 14.51 9.93
CA THR A 338 28.39 15.85 10.05
C THR A 338 29.74 15.92 9.36
N GLY A 339 29.92 16.91 8.47
CA GLY A 339 31.22 17.22 7.87
C GLY A 339 31.75 16.12 6.95
N GLY A 340 30.88 15.33 6.33
CA GLY A 340 31.19 14.19 5.46
C GLY A 340 31.41 12.87 6.20
N ASN A 341 31.24 12.84 7.52
CA ASN A 341 31.40 11.63 8.32
C ASN A 341 30.05 11.18 8.88
N VAL A 342 29.77 9.87 8.78
CA VAL A 342 28.59 9.24 9.39
C VAL A 342 29.00 8.62 10.72
N TYR A 343 28.37 9.08 11.80
CA TYR A 343 28.61 8.64 13.16
C TYR A 343 27.51 7.67 13.58
N TYR A 344 27.88 6.56 14.19
CA TYR A 344 26.99 5.59 14.81
C TYR A 344 27.24 5.59 16.31
N ALA A 345 26.19 5.76 17.10
CA ALA A 345 26.28 5.90 18.54
C ALA A 345 25.22 5.08 19.28
N SER A 346 25.50 4.86 20.57
CA SER A 346 24.50 4.48 21.54
C SER A 346 24.01 5.73 22.26
N HIS A 347 22.69 5.87 22.41
CA HIS A 347 22.11 6.85 23.34
C HIS A 347 22.33 6.34 24.78
N ILE A 348 22.96 7.17 25.60
CA ILE A 348 23.32 6.85 26.97
C ILE A 348 22.46 7.67 27.93
N GLY A 349 21.87 7.00 28.91
CA GLY A 349 21.26 7.62 30.08
C GLY A 349 21.72 6.92 31.36
N HIS A 350 22.65 7.51 32.11
CA HIS A 350 23.11 6.93 33.37
C HIS A 350 22.53 7.65 34.58
N THR A 351 22.32 6.93 35.67
CA THR A 351 22.11 7.54 37.00
C THR A 351 23.28 7.20 37.91
N ILE A 352 23.99 8.21 38.40
CA ILE A 352 25.16 8.05 39.25
C ILE A 352 24.72 8.03 40.72
N LYS A 353 25.07 6.97 41.45
CA LYS A 353 24.56 6.74 42.81
C LYS A 353 25.66 6.34 43.80
N ASP A 354 25.53 6.80 45.04
CA ASP A 354 26.14 6.21 46.22
C ASP A 354 25.04 5.50 47.03
N PRO A 355 25.05 4.16 47.15
CA PRO A 355 24.04 3.46 47.92
C PRO A 355 24.08 3.76 49.43
N THR A 356 25.11 4.46 49.92
CA THR A 356 25.26 4.87 51.32
C THR A 356 24.70 6.26 51.63
N GLU A 357 24.33 7.03 50.61
CA GLU A 357 23.75 8.37 50.75
C GLU A 357 22.22 8.35 50.75
N THR A 358 21.59 9.44 51.21
CA THR A 358 20.14 9.62 51.14
C THR A 358 19.80 11.08 50.81
N PRO A 359 19.33 11.40 49.59
CA PRO A 359 19.09 10.47 48.47
C PRO A 359 20.41 9.86 47.91
N PRO A 360 20.37 8.66 47.31
CA PRO A 360 21.57 8.00 46.80
C PRO A 360 22.16 8.68 45.56
N GLU A 361 21.39 9.50 44.85
CA GLU A 361 21.82 10.18 43.62
C GLU A 361 22.95 11.21 43.87
N ILE A 362 24.00 11.14 43.06
CA ILE A 362 25.19 12.02 43.17
C ILE A 362 25.12 13.10 42.09
N SER A 363 25.08 14.37 42.50
CA SER A 363 25.21 15.51 41.60
C SER A 363 26.67 15.93 41.40
N GLY A 364 26.99 16.44 40.21
CA GLY A 364 28.32 16.96 39.86
C GLY A 364 29.30 15.92 39.32
N ALA A 365 28.93 14.64 39.28
CA ALA A 365 29.80 13.59 38.76
C ALA A 365 30.01 13.73 37.26
N GLU A 366 31.26 13.65 36.83
CA GLU A 366 31.68 13.74 35.43
C GLU A 366 31.75 12.34 34.80
N VAL A 367 31.09 12.19 33.65
CA VAL A 367 30.92 10.92 32.94
C VAL A 367 31.42 11.04 31.50
N ALA A 368 32.28 10.13 31.05
CA ALA A 368 32.79 10.13 29.69
C ALA A 368 33.12 8.72 29.19
N TYR A 369 33.10 8.55 27.88
CA TYR A 369 33.47 7.33 27.17
C TYR A 369 34.77 7.53 26.39
N PHE A 370 35.71 6.60 26.55
CA PHE A 370 36.98 6.60 25.83
C PHE A 370 37.15 5.30 25.05
N ASP A 371 37.63 5.37 23.81
CA ASP A 371 37.98 4.17 23.06
C ASP A 371 39.32 3.55 23.53
N THR A 372 39.72 2.46 22.89
CA THR A 372 40.95 1.73 23.23
C THR A 372 42.23 2.55 23.02
N ASP A 373 42.18 3.61 22.21
CA ASP A 373 43.29 4.52 21.97
C ASP A 373 43.27 5.72 22.92
N GLY A 374 42.30 5.75 23.86
CA GLY A 374 42.12 6.83 24.82
C GLY A 374 41.45 8.07 24.23
N ILE A 375 40.85 7.97 23.04
CA ILE A 375 40.14 9.09 22.40
C ILE A 375 38.75 9.20 23.01
N ASN A 376 38.37 10.42 23.40
CA ASN A 376 37.04 10.70 23.94
C ASN A 376 35.97 10.56 22.83
N ARG A 377 34.95 9.74 23.09
CA ARG A 377 33.82 9.46 22.19
C ARG A 377 32.49 9.96 22.74
N THR A 378 32.54 10.94 23.64
CA THR A 378 31.37 11.52 24.35
C THR A 378 30.81 12.72 23.59
N TYR A 379 29.50 12.69 23.33
CA TYR A 379 28.77 13.73 22.60
C TYR A 379 27.55 14.17 23.38
N THR A 380 27.22 15.46 23.27
CA THR A 380 25.99 16.05 23.82
C THR A 380 24.76 15.59 23.03
N LEU A 381 23.56 15.81 23.59
CA LEU A 381 22.31 15.64 22.85
C LEU A 381 22.21 16.52 21.59
N GLY A 382 22.94 17.65 21.56
CA GLY A 382 23.09 18.50 20.38
C GLY A 382 24.16 18.03 19.38
N LEU A 383 24.58 16.76 19.46
CA LEU A 383 25.55 16.11 18.55
C LEU A 383 26.95 16.75 18.52
N ALA A 384 27.27 17.62 19.49
CA ALA A 384 28.58 18.23 19.64
C ALA A 384 29.48 17.38 20.57
N THR A 385 30.77 17.30 20.25
CA THR A 385 31.79 16.70 21.13
C THR A 385 31.81 17.42 22.48
N THR A 386 31.92 16.67 23.57
CA THR A 386 32.11 17.21 24.92
C THR A 386 33.24 16.48 25.64
N THR A 387 33.85 17.11 26.65
CA THR A 387 34.83 16.45 27.52
C THR A 387 34.17 15.41 28.42
N SER A 388 32.94 15.67 28.85
CA SER A 388 32.17 14.82 29.75
C SER A 388 30.72 15.31 29.84
N TRP A 389 29.87 14.51 30.47
CA TRP A 389 28.56 14.92 30.98
C TRP A 389 28.63 15.07 32.49
N THR A 390 28.09 16.17 33.01
CA THR A 390 27.99 16.43 34.45
C THR A 390 26.61 15.96 34.96
N SER A 391 26.60 15.15 36.01
CA SER A 391 25.34 14.66 36.59
C SER A 391 24.54 15.78 37.26
N ASN A 392 23.25 15.85 36.97
CA ASN A 392 22.36 16.85 37.56
C ASN A 392 21.97 16.51 39.02
N ALA A 393 21.03 17.25 39.60
CA ALA A 393 20.58 17.03 40.98
C ALA A 393 19.91 15.66 41.22
N SER A 394 19.40 15.01 40.18
CA SER A 394 18.91 13.62 40.22
C SER A 394 19.99 12.59 39.88
N GLY A 395 21.26 13.03 39.80
CA GLY A 395 22.38 12.17 39.45
C GLY A 395 22.36 11.66 38.02
N THR A 396 21.51 12.20 37.15
CA THR A 396 21.38 11.72 35.77
C THR A 396 22.32 12.44 34.82
N VAL A 397 22.86 11.70 33.86
CA VAL A 397 23.57 12.19 32.67
C VAL A 397 22.94 11.59 31.42
N GLU A 398 22.93 12.36 30.33
CA GLU A 398 22.33 11.93 29.06
C GLU A 398 23.13 12.47 27.87
N GLY A 399 23.32 11.65 26.84
CA GLY A 399 24.03 12.01 25.62
C GLY A 399 24.34 10.80 24.73
N TYR A 400 25.29 10.96 23.81
CA TYR A 400 25.66 9.90 22.87
C TYR A 400 27.12 9.43 23.05
N ALA A 401 27.34 8.12 23.00
CA ALA A 401 28.67 7.53 22.92
C ALA A 401 28.89 6.93 21.52
N VAL A 402 29.79 7.54 20.74
CA VAL A 402 30.08 7.14 19.35
C VAL A 402 30.95 5.90 19.34
N TRP A 403 30.47 4.84 18.70
CA TRP A 403 31.20 3.57 18.60
C TRP A 403 31.67 3.25 17.19
N LYS A 404 31.22 3.99 16.17
CA LYS A 404 31.69 3.83 14.79
C LYS A 404 31.59 5.14 14.02
N ILE A 405 32.58 5.43 13.19
CA ILE A 405 32.61 6.56 12.27
C ILE A 405 32.96 6.03 10.88
N ASN A 406 32.05 6.21 9.92
CA ASN A 406 32.15 5.59 8.59
C ASN A 406 32.38 4.08 8.70
N ALA A 407 33.52 3.58 8.20
CA ALA A 407 33.91 2.17 8.30
C ALA A 407 34.70 1.84 9.59
N SER A 408 35.21 2.84 10.31
CA SER A 408 36.08 2.64 11.48
C SER A 408 35.25 2.40 12.75
N SER A 409 35.53 1.31 13.46
CA SER A 409 34.82 0.94 14.70
C SER A 409 35.71 1.10 15.92
N SER A 410 35.13 1.70 16.96
CA SER A 410 35.64 1.89 18.32
C SER A 410 34.67 1.26 19.32
N ALA A 411 34.11 0.08 19.01
CA ALA A 411 33.06 -0.56 19.82
C ALA A 411 33.49 -0.91 21.25
N ALA A 412 34.75 -1.30 21.44
CA ALA A 412 35.32 -1.49 22.77
C ALA A 412 35.71 -0.13 23.35
N GLN A 413 35.09 0.24 24.47
CA GLN A 413 35.30 1.52 25.14
C GLN A 413 35.40 1.34 26.65
N THR A 414 35.80 2.39 27.34
CA THR A 414 35.82 2.48 28.79
C THR A 414 34.96 3.66 29.23
N LEU A 415 33.88 3.37 29.97
CA LEU A 415 33.11 4.36 30.72
C LEU A 415 33.93 4.80 31.93
N THR A 416 34.22 6.09 32.02
CA THR A 416 34.92 6.71 33.13
C THR A 416 33.96 7.60 33.90
N VAL A 417 33.88 7.42 35.22
CA VAL A 417 33.07 8.26 36.11
C VAL A 417 33.95 8.82 37.22
N ARG A 418 33.88 10.13 37.44
CA ARG A 418 34.71 10.83 38.44
C ARG A 418 33.87 11.83 39.23
N GLN A 419 34.08 11.85 40.53
CA GLN A 419 33.60 12.92 41.42
C GLN A 419 34.59 13.06 42.57
N TYR A 420 34.90 14.29 42.95
CA TYR A 420 35.77 14.51 44.11
C TYR A 420 35.17 13.86 45.37
N GLY A 421 36.01 13.25 46.20
CA GLY A 421 35.54 12.50 47.38
C GLY A 421 35.07 11.07 47.09
N TYR A 422 35.02 10.63 45.83
CA TYR A 422 34.65 9.26 45.44
C TYR A 422 35.83 8.48 44.85
N ASN A 423 35.73 7.15 44.88
CA ASN A 423 36.67 6.28 44.18
C ASN A 423 36.51 6.47 42.67
N LEU A 424 37.64 6.56 41.96
CA LEU A 424 37.66 6.67 40.50
C LEU A 424 37.26 5.33 39.89
N ILE A 425 36.30 5.35 38.95
CA ILE A 425 35.78 4.15 38.31
C ILE A 425 36.01 4.19 36.80
N SER A 426 36.48 3.06 36.27
CA SER A 426 36.60 2.76 34.85
C SER A 426 35.94 1.42 34.56
N ILE A 427 34.92 1.40 33.72
CA ILE A 427 34.12 0.22 33.39
C ILE A 427 34.30 -0.08 31.90
N PRO A 428 34.85 -1.25 31.52
CA PRO A 428 34.86 -1.68 30.12
C PRO A 428 33.44 -1.83 29.58
N LYS A 429 33.18 -1.31 28.39
CA LYS A 429 31.91 -1.34 27.68
C LYS A 429 32.12 -1.81 26.25
N THR A 430 31.15 -2.55 25.72
CA THR A 430 31.05 -2.87 24.30
C THR A 430 29.79 -2.23 23.77
N LEU A 431 29.95 -1.27 22.86
CA LEU A 431 28.85 -0.53 22.25
C LEU A 431 28.46 -1.15 20.90
N SER A 432 27.17 -1.14 20.60
CA SER A 432 26.59 -1.70 19.37
C SER A 432 25.52 -0.82 18.73
N GLY A 433 25.24 0.35 19.29
CA GLY A 433 24.17 1.25 18.88
C GLY A 433 22.98 1.22 19.83
N ALA A 434 22.70 0.08 20.45
CA ALA A 434 21.57 -0.03 21.38
C ALA A 434 21.69 1.02 22.50
N PRO A 435 20.59 1.70 22.87
CA PRO A 435 20.56 2.60 24.01
C PRO A 435 20.98 1.88 25.29
N ILE A 436 21.70 2.58 26.16
CA ILE A 436 22.15 2.08 27.46
C ILE A 436 21.57 2.96 28.55
N THR A 437 20.77 2.35 29.42
CA THR A 437 20.30 2.98 30.64
C THR A 437 20.64 2.10 31.83
N GLU A 438 21.47 2.60 32.73
CA GLU A 438 21.92 1.86 33.92
C GLU A 438 22.25 2.78 35.10
N ASP A 439 22.25 2.19 36.29
CA ASP A 439 22.80 2.83 37.48
C ASP A 439 24.31 2.58 37.54
N VAL A 440 25.09 3.65 37.75
CA VAL A 440 26.53 3.55 38.00
C VAL A 440 26.81 3.87 39.46
N LEU A 441 27.31 2.86 40.17
CA LEU A 441 27.55 2.97 41.61
C LEU A 441 28.96 3.50 41.88
N LEU A 442 29.04 4.64 42.57
CA LEU A 442 30.26 5.16 43.17
C LEU A 442 30.30 4.80 44.66
N SER A 443 31.50 4.77 45.22
CA SER A 443 31.72 4.63 46.65
C SER A 443 32.63 5.76 47.12
N LYS A 444 32.31 6.36 48.27
CA LYS A 444 33.18 7.38 48.86
C LYS A 444 34.59 6.85 49.07
N ASN A 445 35.56 7.71 48.77
CA ASN A 445 36.95 7.48 49.08
C ASN A 445 37.23 7.96 50.51
N ALA A 446 37.36 7.01 51.45
CA ALA A 446 37.60 7.30 52.86
C ALA A 446 38.93 8.04 53.15
N PHE A 447 39.83 8.15 52.17
CA PHE A 447 41.11 8.84 52.30
C PHE A 447 41.07 10.28 51.77
N SER A 448 39.97 10.72 51.15
CA SER A 448 39.77 12.09 50.71
C SER A 448 39.21 12.93 51.87
N LEU A 449 40.10 13.65 52.57
CA LEU A 449 39.78 14.34 53.82
C LEU A 449 39.71 15.88 53.70
N THR A 450 40.11 16.43 52.55
CA THR A 450 40.16 17.88 52.33
C THR A 450 38.88 18.32 51.63
N ASP A 451 38.33 19.49 51.98
CA ASP A 451 37.19 20.03 51.26
C ASP A 451 37.60 20.51 49.86
N GLU A 452 36.73 20.28 48.86
CA GLU A 452 36.98 20.66 47.47
C GLU A 452 37.27 22.16 47.33
N SER A 453 36.55 23.01 48.07
CA SER A 453 36.76 24.46 48.11
C SER A 453 38.17 24.88 48.55
N VAL A 454 38.84 24.06 49.39
CA VAL A 454 40.21 24.31 49.81
C VAL A 454 41.18 23.96 48.69
N LEU A 455 40.89 22.92 47.91
CA LEU A 455 41.70 22.49 46.78
C LEU A 455 41.58 23.46 45.59
N GLU A 456 40.38 23.96 45.28
CA GLU A 456 40.16 24.94 44.22
C GLU A 456 40.93 26.26 44.45
N ALA A 457 41.22 26.60 45.71
CA ALA A 457 42.00 27.78 46.07
C ALA A 457 43.52 27.63 45.84
N ILE A 458 44.01 26.42 45.53
CA ILE A 458 45.45 26.17 45.32
C ILE A 458 45.85 26.61 43.90
N THR A 459 46.63 27.67 43.79
CA THR A 459 47.12 28.20 42.49
C THR A 459 48.59 27.92 42.20
N TYR A 460 49.30 27.24 43.10
CA TYR A 460 50.76 27.05 43.04
C TYR A 460 51.19 25.62 42.66
N ILE A 461 50.23 24.70 42.52
CA ILE A 461 50.49 23.35 42.02
C ILE A 461 50.01 23.31 40.57
N ASN A 462 50.93 23.06 39.65
CA ASN A 462 50.60 22.77 38.26
C ASN A 462 50.85 21.28 38.01
N ILE A 463 49.83 20.58 37.51
CA ILE A 463 49.96 19.17 37.12
C ILE A 463 50.08 19.14 35.60
N ASP A 464 51.24 18.71 35.12
CA ASP A 464 51.47 18.49 33.70
C ASP A 464 51.01 17.09 33.32
N TYR A 465 50.03 17.00 32.43
CA TYR A 465 49.46 15.75 31.92
C TYR A 465 49.99 15.39 30.52
N ALA A 466 51.05 16.07 30.05
CA ALA A 466 51.68 15.86 28.73
C ALA A 466 52.19 14.44 28.48
#